data_AF-A0A9E3MA40-F1
#
_entry.id   AF-A0A9E3MA40-F1
#
_cell.length_a   1.000
_cell.length_b   1.000
_cell.length_c   1.000
_cell.angle_alpha   90.00
_cell.angle_beta   90.00
_cell.angle_gamma   90.00
#
_symmetry.space_group_name_H-M   'P 1'
#
loop_
_entity.id
_entity.type
_entity.pdbx_description
1 polymer ?
#
loop_
_entity_poly.entity_id
_entity_poly.type
_entity_poly.pdbx_seq_one_letter_code
_entity_poly.pdbx_strand_id
1 'polypeptide(L)'
;MVEFETDEEILELAISREEEARVFLLTLAGRMIKPEMRKVFEDLADEELEHKARLELEVIKKGRVVTATKQLQYEAKDYAEPAGTDIDMDYKDILIMAMQKEEASFRLYVDLASRVTHEDAYETLLALAEEEVRHKLRFEMEYDNLLKAG
;
A
#
# COMPACT_ATOMS: atom_id res chain seq x y z
N MET A 1 -3.99 20.96 8.10
CA MET A 1 -3.20 20.52 6.93
C MET A 1 -1.79 20.32 7.43
N VAL A 2 -1.20 19.15 7.20
CA VAL A 2 0.24 18.97 7.46
C VAL A 2 0.95 19.73 6.35
N GLU A 3 1.64 20.80 6.70
CA GLU A 3 2.60 21.44 5.79
C GLU A 3 3.83 20.54 5.75
N PHE A 4 4.19 20.09 4.55
CA PHE A 4 5.45 19.38 4.32
C PHE A 4 6.49 20.43 3.94
N GLU A 5 7.61 20.43 4.63
CA GLU A 5 8.69 21.40 4.40
C GLU A 5 9.65 20.91 3.31
N THR A 6 9.67 19.60 3.03
CA THR A 6 10.62 18.99 2.08
C THR A 6 10.04 17.77 1.35
N ASP A 7 10.60 17.46 0.18
CA ASP A 7 10.29 16.23 -0.57
C ASP A 7 10.57 14.97 0.26
N GLU A 8 11.56 15.00 1.14
CA GLU A 8 11.91 13.91 2.05
C GLU A 8 10.76 13.59 2.99
N GLU A 9 10.10 14.60 3.57
CA GLU A 9 8.94 14.37 4.44
C GLU A 9 7.75 13.79 3.67
N ILE A 10 7.63 14.12 2.39
CA ILE A 10 6.60 13.56 1.50
C ILE A 10 6.91 12.08 1.21
N LEU A 11 8.17 11.75 0.92
CA LEU A 11 8.61 10.36 0.70
C LEU A 11 8.51 9.53 1.99
N GLU A 12 8.87 10.08 3.15
CA GLU A 12 8.70 9.43 4.46
C GLU A 12 7.22 9.16 4.76
N LEU A 13 6.33 10.08 4.42
CA LEU A 13 4.89 9.83 4.51
C LEU A 13 4.48 8.67 3.61
N ALA A 14 4.91 8.63 2.36
CA ALA A 14 4.60 7.54 1.44
C ALA A 14 5.09 6.19 2.02
N ILE A 15 6.34 6.13 2.50
CA ILE A 15 6.93 4.94 3.15
C ILE A 15 6.09 4.48 4.35
N SER A 16 5.62 5.41 5.18
CA SER A 16 4.74 5.08 6.32
C SER A 16 3.43 4.46 5.86
N ARG A 17 2.84 4.97 4.77
CA ARG A 17 1.57 4.43 4.23
C ARG A 17 1.74 3.03 3.66
N GLU A 18 2.85 2.74 2.98
CA GLU A 18 3.16 1.40 2.50
C GLU A 18 3.33 0.40 3.67
N GLU A 19 4.06 0.79 4.72
CA GLU A 19 4.22 -0.07 5.90
C GLU A 19 2.88 -0.32 6.62
N GLU A 20 2.05 0.72 6.78
CA GLU A 20 0.72 0.60 7.37
C GLU A 20 -0.19 -0.33 6.57
N ALA A 21 -0.21 -0.17 5.23
CA ALA A 21 -0.99 -1.01 4.33
C ALA A 21 -0.53 -2.47 4.40
N ARG A 22 0.78 -2.71 4.35
CA ARG A 22 1.39 -4.04 4.49
C ARG A 22 0.99 -4.72 5.79
N VAL A 23 1.13 -4.04 6.92
CA VAL A 23 0.78 -4.58 8.24
C VAL A 23 -0.71 -4.92 8.30
N PHE A 24 -1.57 -4.06 7.74
CA PHE A 24 -3.01 -4.30 7.66
C PHE A 24 -3.34 -5.54 6.82
N LEU A 25 -2.73 -5.68 5.64
CA LEU A 25 -2.91 -6.83 4.75
C LEU A 25 -2.44 -8.15 5.40
N LEU A 26 -1.27 -8.16 6.05
CA LEU A 26 -0.77 -9.33 6.78
C LEU A 26 -1.67 -9.71 7.96
N THR A 27 -2.24 -8.72 8.64
CA THR A 27 -3.21 -8.94 9.72
C THR A 27 -4.48 -9.60 9.19
N LEU A 28 -4.97 -9.19 8.02
CA LEU A 28 -6.10 -9.83 7.36
C LEU A 28 -5.77 -11.24 6.91
N ALA A 29 -4.61 -11.45 6.27
CA ALA A 29 -4.13 -12.75 5.83
C ALA A 29 -4.10 -13.76 6.98
N GLY A 30 -3.57 -13.35 8.14
CA GLY A 30 -3.50 -14.18 9.35
C GLY A 30 -4.87 -14.60 9.92
N ARG A 31 -5.96 -13.90 9.55
CA ARG A 31 -7.33 -14.17 9.99
C ARG A 31 -8.18 -14.89 8.93
N MET A 32 -7.66 -15.12 7.72
CA MET A 32 -8.39 -15.83 6.67
C MET A 32 -8.47 -17.34 6.96
N ILE A 33 -9.69 -17.88 6.91
CA ILE A 33 -9.94 -19.32 7.03
C ILE A 33 -9.44 -20.07 5.79
N LYS A 34 -9.75 -19.52 4.60
CA LYS A 34 -9.44 -20.15 3.31
C LYS A 34 -7.99 -19.85 2.92
N PRO A 35 -7.14 -20.88 2.70
CA PRO A 35 -5.74 -20.68 2.31
C PRO A 35 -5.58 -19.90 1.00
N GLU A 36 -6.47 -20.09 0.02
CA GLU A 36 -6.37 -19.33 -1.24
C GLU A 36 -6.60 -17.83 -1.00
N MET A 37 -7.52 -17.47 -0.11
CA MET A 37 -7.83 -16.08 0.22
C MET A 37 -6.71 -15.44 1.04
N ARG A 38 -6.09 -16.21 1.95
CA ARG A 38 -4.89 -15.78 2.67
C ARG A 38 -3.79 -15.38 1.69
N LYS A 39 -3.54 -16.22 0.69
CA LYS A 39 -2.45 -16.00 -0.26
C LYS A 39 -2.60 -14.70 -1.03
N VAL A 40 -3.81 -14.32 -1.39
CA VAL A 40 -4.11 -13.04 -2.08
C VAL A 40 -3.69 -11.83 -1.23
N PHE A 41 -3.99 -11.86 0.07
CA PHE A 41 -3.57 -10.78 0.98
C PHE A 41 -2.05 -10.77 1.25
N GLU A 42 -1.41 -11.94 1.28
CA GLU A 42 0.06 -12.04 1.36
C GLU A 42 0.72 -11.45 0.11
N ASP A 43 0.19 -11.76 -1.08
CA ASP A 43 0.72 -11.24 -2.35
C ASP A 43 0.58 -9.71 -2.42
N LEU A 44 -0.57 -9.16 -2.01
CA LEU A 44 -0.76 -7.71 -1.88
C LEU A 44 0.23 -7.09 -0.87
N ALA A 45 0.50 -7.76 0.25
CA ALA A 45 1.44 -7.26 1.26
C ALA A 45 2.90 -7.28 0.77
N ASP A 46 3.24 -8.21 -0.13
CA ASP A 46 4.54 -8.25 -0.79
C ASP A 46 4.67 -7.11 -1.82
N GLU A 47 3.58 -6.74 -2.53
CA GLU A 47 3.54 -5.57 -3.42
C GLU A 47 3.86 -4.26 -2.64
N GLU A 48 3.23 -4.02 -1.48
CA GLU A 48 3.55 -2.84 -0.64
C GLU A 48 5.02 -2.81 -0.18
N LEU A 49 5.62 -3.98 0.04
CA LEU A 49 7.04 -4.07 0.43
C LEU A 49 7.95 -3.61 -0.71
N GLU A 50 7.62 -3.95 -1.95
CA GLU A 50 8.36 -3.51 -3.13
C GLU A 50 8.22 -2.00 -3.35
N HIS A 51 7.01 -1.45 -3.16
CA HIS A 51 6.77 -0.01 -3.24
C HIS A 51 7.55 0.76 -2.18
N LYS A 52 7.50 0.29 -0.93
CA LYS A 52 8.30 0.82 0.16
C LYS A 52 9.79 0.84 -0.18
N ALA A 53 10.33 -0.27 -0.66
CA ALA A 53 11.76 -0.36 -1.01
C ALA A 53 12.17 0.65 -2.10
N ARG A 54 11.29 0.93 -3.07
CA ARG A 54 11.53 1.95 -4.11
C ARG A 54 11.54 3.35 -3.53
N LEU A 55 10.61 3.67 -2.62
CA LEU A 55 10.58 4.97 -1.94
C LEU A 55 11.80 5.18 -1.03
N GLU A 56 12.21 4.15 -0.29
CA GLU A 56 13.42 4.19 0.54
C GLU A 56 14.68 4.43 -0.30
N LEU A 57 14.77 3.84 -1.49
CA LEU A 57 15.87 4.07 -2.41
C LEU A 57 15.96 5.54 -2.86
N GLU A 58 14.83 6.19 -3.13
CA GLU A 58 14.81 7.61 -3.48
C GLU A 58 15.29 8.50 -2.33
N VAL A 59 14.91 8.18 -1.09
CA VAL A 59 15.45 8.90 0.08
C VAL A 59 16.97 8.71 0.19
N ILE A 60 17.47 7.49 -0.06
CA ILE A 60 18.90 7.16 -0.02
C ILE A 60 19.71 7.92 -1.08
N LYS A 61 19.19 8.03 -2.31
CA LYS A 61 19.84 8.76 -3.41
C LYS A 61 20.07 10.23 -3.06
N LYS A 62 19.23 10.83 -2.22
CA LYS A 62 19.39 12.22 -1.73
C LYS A 62 20.44 12.36 -0.63
N GLY A 63 21.22 11.32 -0.33
CA GLY A 63 22.30 11.35 0.66
C GLY A 63 21.82 11.30 2.11
N ARG A 64 20.56 10.90 2.33
CA ARG A 64 19.98 10.67 3.64
C ARG A 64 19.76 9.18 3.85
N VAL A 65 19.92 8.69 5.07
CA VAL A 65 19.35 7.39 5.45
C VAL A 65 17.94 7.64 5.90
N VAL A 66 17.01 6.75 5.55
CA VAL A 66 15.66 6.72 6.14
C VAL A 66 15.87 6.53 7.64
N THR A 67 15.83 7.63 8.39
CA THR A 67 15.85 7.55 9.84
C THR A 67 14.48 7.07 10.25
N ALA A 68 14.41 5.97 11.01
CA ALA A 68 13.17 5.42 11.57
C ALA A 68 12.45 6.38 12.56
N THR A 69 12.72 7.68 12.48
CA THR A 69 12.33 8.74 13.41
C THR A 69 11.38 9.75 12.77
N LYS A 70 10.32 9.23 12.15
CA LYS A 70 9.02 9.87 12.21
C LYS A 70 7.99 8.75 12.11
N GLN A 71 7.95 7.92 13.16
CA GLN A 71 6.65 7.46 13.64
C GLN A 71 5.85 8.74 13.89
N LEU A 72 5.19 9.26 12.85
CA LEU A 72 3.98 10.03 13.02
C LEU A 72 3.22 9.27 14.08
N GLN A 73 3.01 9.90 15.23
CA GLN A 73 2.40 9.30 16.41
C GLN A 73 0.97 8.88 16.07
N TYR A 74 0.82 7.83 15.30
CA TYR A 74 -0.28 6.94 15.41
C TYR A 74 0.16 5.94 16.45
N GLU A 75 -0.45 6.03 17.62
CA GLU A 75 -0.33 4.98 18.61
C GLU A 75 -0.65 3.68 17.86
N ALA A 76 0.36 2.86 17.63
CA ALA A 76 0.19 1.44 17.41
C ALA A 76 -0.38 0.89 18.72
N LYS A 77 -1.64 1.22 18.99
CA LYS A 77 -2.45 0.61 20.03
C LYS A 77 -2.63 -0.82 19.58
N ASP A 78 -1.83 -1.68 20.19
CA ASP A 78 -2.10 -3.10 20.33
C ASP A 78 -2.40 -3.83 19.02
N TYR A 79 -1.36 -4.05 18.19
CA TYR A 79 -1.34 -5.27 17.36
C TYR A 79 -0.90 -6.45 18.23
N ALA A 80 -1.62 -6.64 19.34
CA ALA A 80 -1.41 -7.68 20.32
C ALA A 80 -2.23 -8.91 19.92
N GLU A 81 -1.58 -9.89 19.28
CA GLU A 81 -2.15 -11.18 18.90
C GLU A 81 -3.38 -11.06 17.96
N PRO A 82 -3.75 -12.07 17.16
CA PRO A 82 -5.04 -12.05 16.50
C PRO A 82 -6.15 -12.25 17.55
N ALA A 83 -6.44 -11.22 18.35
CA ALA A 83 -7.58 -11.16 19.26
C ALA A 83 -8.89 -10.89 18.49
N GLY A 84 -9.02 -11.46 17.30
CA GLY A 84 -10.14 -11.23 16.39
C GLY A 84 -10.66 -12.55 15.83
N THR A 85 -11.96 -12.61 15.58
CA THR A 85 -12.61 -13.78 14.97
C THR A 85 -12.04 -14.06 13.58
N ASP A 86 -11.99 -15.34 13.22
CA ASP A 86 -11.70 -15.79 11.86
C ASP A 86 -12.63 -15.10 10.85
N ILE A 87 -12.08 -14.76 9.67
CA ILE A 87 -12.80 -14.11 8.59
C ILE A 87 -13.08 -15.13 7.48
N ASP A 88 -14.37 -15.29 7.18
CA ASP A 88 -14.85 -16.00 5.99
C ASP A 88 -15.32 -14.97 4.96
N MET A 89 -14.40 -14.51 4.12
CA MET A 89 -14.68 -13.59 3.02
C MET A 89 -14.78 -14.36 1.70
N ASP A 90 -15.68 -13.95 0.82
CA ASP A 90 -15.72 -14.47 -0.54
C ASP A 90 -14.62 -13.82 -1.40
N TYR A 91 -14.14 -14.54 -2.41
CA TYR A 91 -13.08 -14.06 -3.27
C TYR A 91 -13.47 -12.78 -4.02
N LYS A 92 -14.75 -12.64 -4.37
CA LYS A 92 -15.31 -11.43 -4.98
C LYS A 92 -15.15 -10.20 -4.09
N ASP A 93 -15.40 -10.35 -2.78
CA ASP A 93 -15.28 -9.25 -1.84
C ASP A 93 -13.81 -8.84 -1.66
N ILE A 94 -12.88 -9.80 -1.71
CA ILE A 94 -11.43 -9.54 -1.66
C ILE A 94 -10.99 -8.74 -2.88
N LEU A 95 -11.45 -9.11 -4.08
CA LEU A 95 -11.13 -8.36 -5.30
C LEU A 95 -11.67 -6.92 -5.24
N ILE A 96 -12.88 -6.72 -4.71
CA ILE A 96 -13.44 -5.38 -4.51
C ILE A 96 -12.58 -4.58 -3.54
N MET A 97 -12.17 -5.19 -2.43
CA MET A 97 -11.29 -4.55 -1.45
C MET A 97 -9.92 -4.21 -2.04
N ALA A 98 -9.32 -5.11 -2.82
CA ALA A 98 -8.06 -4.86 -3.52
C ALA A 98 -8.19 -3.68 -4.48
N MET A 99 -9.22 -3.64 -5.34
CA MET A 99 -9.46 -2.52 -6.26
C MET A 99 -9.62 -1.17 -5.53
N GLN A 100 -10.28 -1.15 -4.38
CA GLN A 100 -10.43 0.05 -3.56
C GLN A 100 -9.11 0.51 -2.94
N LYS A 101 -8.28 -0.44 -2.48
CA LYS A 101 -6.93 -0.16 -1.99
C LYS A 101 -6.07 0.44 -3.10
N GLU A 102 -6.06 -0.17 -4.29
CA GLU A 102 -5.28 0.32 -5.44
C GLU A 102 -5.70 1.73 -5.86
N GLU A 103 -7.01 2.02 -5.87
CA GLU A 103 -7.51 3.36 -6.14
C GLU A 103 -7.07 4.39 -5.08
N ALA A 104 -7.03 3.99 -3.80
CA ALA A 104 -6.57 4.86 -2.72
C ALA A 104 -5.07 5.16 -2.84
N SER A 105 -4.23 4.14 -3.10
CA SER A 105 -2.79 4.30 -3.31
C SER A 105 -2.48 5.15 -4.54
N PHE A 106 -3.16 4.92 -5.66
CA PHE A 106 -3.06 5.78 -6.85
C PHE A 106 -3.32 7.26 -6.52
N ARG A 107 -4.42 7.55 -5.83
CA ARG A 107 -4.78 8.93 -5.46
C ARG A 107 -3.75 9.54 -4.51
N LEU A 108 -3.23 8.76 -3.56
CA LEU A 108 -2.16 9.18 -2.67
C LEU A 108 -0.92 9.57 -3.48
N TYR A 109 -0.44 8.69 -4.36
CA TYR A 109 0.76 8.96 -5.14
C TYR A 109 0.62 10.17 -6.07
N VAL A 110 -0.52 10.35 -6.73
CA VAL A 110 -0.79 11.55 -7.54
C VAL A 110 -0.79 12.81 -6.70
N ASP A 111 -1.40 12.77 -5.51
CA ASP A 111 -1.42 13.91 -4.59
C ASP A 111 0.00 14.25 -4.09
N LEU A 112 0.79 13.27 -3.70
CA LEU A 112 2.17 13.47 -3.27
C LEU A 112 3.07 13.95 -4.41
N ALA A 113 2.92 13.40 -5.62
CA ALA A 113 3.65 13.83 -6.81
C ALA A 113 3.39 15.31 -7.12
N SER A 114 2.19 15.81 -6.86
CA SER A 114 1.86 17.24 -7.07
C SER A 114 2.53 18.18 -6.07
N ARG A 115 3.14 17.65 -5.00
CA ARG A 115 3.71 18.42 -3.88
C ARG A 115 5.23 18.36 -3.81
N VAL A 116 5.86 17.40 -4.48
CA VAL A 116 7.32 17.32 -4.56
C VAL A 116 7.88 18.34 -5.56
N THR A 117 9.13 18.74 -5.35
CA THR A 117 9.81 19.76 -6.15
C THR A 117 10.93 19.18 -7.03
N HIS A 118 11.49 18.02 -6.66
CA HIS A 118 12.54 17.36 -7.42
C HIS A 118 11.98 16.35 -8.42
N GLU A 119 12.56 16.33 -9.62
CA GLU A 119 12.16 15.47 -10.73
C GLU A 119 12.22 13.97 -10.37
N ASP A 120 13.29 13.50 -9.73
CA ASP A 120 13.44 12.09 -9.36
C ASP A 120 12.31 11.58 -8.43
N ALA A 121 11.90 12.41 -7.47
CA ALA A 121 10.82 12.08 -6.54
C ALA A 121 9.46 12.10 -7.26
N TYR A 122 9.27 13.08 -8.16
CA TYR A 122 8.08 13.18 -8.99
C TYR A 122 7.92 11.95 -9.88
N GLU A 123 8.97 11.56 -10.61
CA GLU A 123 8.96 10.39 -11.49
C GLU A 123 8.70 9.10 -10.73
N THR A 124 9.30 8.94 -9.55
CA THR A 124 9.09 7.74 -8.73
C THR A 124 7.64 7.62 -8.26
N LEU A 125 7.06 8.71 -7.72
CA LEU A 125 5.68 8.73 -7.27
C LEU A 125 4.71 8.51 -8.43
N LEU A 126 4.98 9.09 -9.61
CA LEU A 126 4.16 8.88 -10.80
C LEU A 126 4.25 7.43 -11.29
N ALA A 127 5.45 6.83 -11.29
CA ALA A 127 5.64 5.44 -11.69
C ALA A 127 4.89 4.47 -10.76
N LEU A 128 4.86 4.74 -9.46
CA LEU A 128 4.06 3.97 -8.49
C LEU A 128 2.57 4.17 -8.73
N ALA A 129 2.10 5.41 -8.98
CA ALA A 129 0.71 5.66 -9.34
C ALA A 129 0.26 4.86 -10.57
N GLU A 130 1.07 4.83 -11.62
CA GLU A 130 0.77 4.04 -12.82
C GLU A 130 0.71 2.54 -12.54
N GLU A 131 1.53 2.05 -11.62
CA GLU A 131 1.55 0.65 -11.22
C GLU A 131 0.25 0.25 -10.52
N GLU A 132 -0.25 1.06 -9.60
CA GLU A 132 -1.54 0.82 -8.91
C GLU A 132 -2.72 0.79 -9.88
N VAL A 133 -2.67 1.61 -10.95
CA VAL A 133 -3.67 1.54 -12.02
C VAL A 133 -3.62 0.18 -12.75
N ARG A 134 -2.42 -0.37 -12.99
CA ARG A 134 -2.26 -1.69 -13.61
C ARG A 134 -2.73 -2.80 -12.67
N HIS A 135 -2.43 -2.71 -11.39
CA HIS A 135 -2.92 -3.64 -10.37
C HIS A 135 -4.45 -3.62 -10.29
N LYS A 136 -5.06 -2.43 -10.24
CA LYS A 136 -6.52 -2.28 -10.26
C LYS A 136 -7.15 -2.91 -11.50
N LEU A 137 -6.59 -2.67 -12.68
CA LEU A 137 -7.09 -3.25 -13.93
C LEU A 137 -6.98 -4.79 -13.92
N ARG A 138 -5.88 -5.34 -13.38
CA ARG A 138 -5.72 -6.79 -13.21
C ARG A 138 -6.86 -7.37 -12.35
N PHE A 139 -7.19 -6.73 -11.22
CA PHE A 139 -8.28 -7.17 -10.36
C PHE A 139 -9.67 -6.98 -11.00
N GLU A 140 -9.90 -5.90 -11.74
CA GLU A 140 -11.14 -5.70 -12.50
C GLU A 140 -11.36 -6.81 -13.52
N MET A 141 -10.32 -7.19 -14.27
CA MET A 141 -10.39 -8.28 -15.25
C MET A 141 -10.68 -9.63 -14.58
N GLU A 142 -10.07 -9.90 -13.43
CA GLU A 142 -10.31 -11.12 -12.66
C GLU A 142 -11.74 -11.19 -12.13
N TYR A 143 -12.23 -10.08 -11.58
CA TYR A 143 -13.61 -9.95 -11.10
C TYR A 143 -14.63 -10.18 -12.22
N ASP A 144 -14.42 -9.56 -13.38
CA ASP A 144 -15.28 -9.74 -14.57
C ASP A 144 -15.30 -11.19 -15.05
N ASN A 145 -14.16 -11.89 -14.99
CA ASN A 145 -14.09 -13.31 -15.35
C ASN A 145 -14.89 -14.18 -14.38
N LEU A 146 -14.82 -13.90 -13.07
CA LEU A 146 -15.62 -14.60 -12.07
C LEU A 146 -17.12 -14.38 -12.26
N LEU A 147 -17.54 -13.18 -12.67
CA LEU A 147 -18.95 -12.90 -12.96
C LEU A 147 -19.47 -13.63 -14.21
N LYS A 148 -18.61 -13.89 -15.20
CA LYS A 148 -18.98 -14.63 -16.41
C LYS A 148 -18.96 -16.14 -16.22
N ALA A 149 -18.19 -16.63 -15.25
CA ALA A 149 -18.01 -18.06 -14.98
C ALA A 149 -19.05 -18.66 -14.01
N GLY A 150 -19.82 -17.81 -13.31
CA GLY A 150 -20.92 -18.21 -12.41
C GLY A 150 -22.28 -18.04 -13.03
#